data_AF-A0A212D8L5-F1
#
_entry.id   AF-A0A212D8L5-F1
#
_cell.length_a   1.000
_cell.length_b   1.000
_cell.length_c   1.000
_cell.angle_alpha   90.00
_cell.angle_beta   90.00
_cell.angle_gamma   90.00
#
_symmetry.space_group_name_H-M   'P 1'
#
loop_
_entity.id
_entity.type
_entity.pdbx_description
1 polymer ?
#
loop_
_entity_poly.entity_id
_entity_poly.type
_entity_poly.pdbx_seq_one_letter_code
_entity_poly.pdbx_strand_id
1 'polypeptide(L)'
;MVLKLIALDPYEYFQQGWNIFDSIIVTLSLVELGLANVQGLSVLRSFRLVREAPGPGLREGGLRVFKLAKSWPTLNMLIKIIGNSVGALGNLTLVLAIIVFIFAVVGMQLFGKSYKECVCKIAADCSLPRWHMHDFFHSFLIVFRILCGEWIETMWDCMEVAGQAMCLTVFLMVMVIGNLV
;
A
#
# COMPACT_ATOMS: atom_id res chain seq x y z
N MET A 1 8.33 -20.23 -18.46
CA MET A 1 8.44 -19.14 -19.45
C MET A 1 8.96 -19.61 -20.79
N VAL A 2 10.27 -19.73 -21.00
CA VAL A 2 10.88 -19.86 -22.34
C VAL A 2 10.32 -21.04 -23.15
N LEU A 3 10.25 -22.24 -22.58
CA LEU A 3 9.68 -23.40 -23.27
C LEU A 3 8.17 -23.26 -23.58
N LYS A 4 7.42 -22.53 -22.75
CA LYS A 4 5.99 -22.26 -23.01
C LYS A 4 5.79 -21.20 -24.10
N LEU A 5 6.66 -20.19 -24.17
CA LEU A 5 6.67 -19.16 -25.21
C LEU A 5 7.13 -19.70 -26.58
N ILE A 6 7.89 -20.80 -26.58
CA ILE A 6 8.30 -21.49 -27.80
C ILE A 6 7.21 -22.49 -28.25
N ALA A 7 6.51 -23.13 -27.31
CA ALA A 7 5.45 -24.08 -27.60
C ALA A 7 4.09 -23.43 -27.93
N LEU A 8 3.83 -22.24 -27.40
CA LEU A 8 2.66 -21.41 -27.67
C LEU A 8 3.17 -20.09 -28.23
N ASP A 9 2.69 -19.68 -29.40
CA ASP A 9 3.06 -18.39 -29.98
C ASP A 9 2.91 -17.25 -28.95
N PRO A 10 3.79 -16.23 -28.95
CA PRO A 10 3.78 -15.16 -27.95
C PRO A 10 2.41 -14.50 -27.80
N TYR A 11 1.68 -14.39 -28.91
CA TYR A 11 0.33 -13.81 -28.91
C TYR A 11 -0.67 -14.64 -28.09
N GLU A 12 -0.70 -15.97 -28.26
CA GLU A 12 -1.58 -16.84 -27.48
C GLU A 12 -1.11 -16.98 -26.02
N TYR A 13 0.20 -16.87 -25.80
CA TYR A 13 0.78 -16.90 -24.47
C TYR A 13 0.23 -15.78 -23.57
N PHE A 14 0.17 -14.55 -24.09
CA PHE A 14 -0.28 -13.37 -23.34
C PHE A 14 -1.80 -13.20 -23.25
N GLN A 15 -2.62 -14.01 -23.93
CA GLN A 15 -4.07 -13.96 -23.75
C GLN A 15 -4.53 -14.60 -22.43
N GLN A 16 -3.76 -15.56 -21.90
CA GLN A 16 -4.10 -16.22 -20.64
C GLN A 16 -3.53 -15.41 -19.45
N GLY A 17 -4.41 -14.82 -18.62
CA GLY A 17 -3.98 -14.01 -17.46
C GLY A 17 -3.02 -14.71 -16.50
N TRP A 18 -3.13 -16.04 -16.35
CA TRP A 18 -2.20 -16.85 -15.57
C TRP A 18 -0.78 -16.90 -16.14
N ASN A 19 -0.65 -16.89 -17.47
CA ASN A 19 0.64 -16.84 -18.16
C ASN A 19 1.26 -15.43 -18.07
N ILE A 20 0.43 -14.37 -18.15
CA ILE A 20 0.87 -13.00 -17.90
C ILE A 20 1.45 -12.87 -16.49
N PHE A 21 0.75 -13.37 -15.47
CA PHE A 21 1.22 -13.33 -14.09
C PHE A 21 2.53 -14.11 -13.88
N ASP A 22 2.66 -15.32 -14.44
CA ASP A 22 3.90 -16.10 -14.42
C ASP A 22 5.05 -15.31 -15.09
N SER A 23 4.76 -14.56 -16.16
CA SER A 23 5.77 -13.80 -16.90
C SER A 23 6.31 -12.63 -16.09
N ILE A 24 5.42 -11.90 -15.41
CA ILE A 24 5.76 -10.77 -14.54
C ILE A 24 6.69 -11.22 -13.41
N ILE A 25 6.39 -12.35 -12.76
CA ILE A 25 7.22 -12.88 -11.67
C ILE A 25 8.62 -13.25 -12.15
N VAL A 26 8.71 -13.91 -13.31
CA VAL A 26 10.01 -14.29 -13.89
C VAL A 26 10.82 -13.06 -14.27
N THR A 27 10.20 -12.04 -14.88
CA THR A 27 10.88 -10.77 -15.18
C THR A 27 11.34 -10.03 -13.92
N LEU A 28 10.51 -9.93 -12.88
CA LEU A 28 10.89 -9.30 -11.61
C LEU A 28 12.07 -10.02 -10.96
N SER A 29 12.11 -11.36 -11.03
CA SER A 29 13.23 -12.16 -10.52
C SER A 29 14.54 -11.90 -11.28
N LEU A 30 14.47 -11.70 -12.60
CA LEU A 30 15.65 -11.37 -13.42
C LEU A 30 16.15 -9.96 -13.15
N VAL A 31 15.22 -9.00 -13.02
CA VAL A 31 15.53 -7.61 -12.64
C VAL A 31 16.21 -7.59 -11.27
N GLU A 32 15.71 -8.36 -10.31
CA GLU A 32 16.33 -8.46 -8.99
C GLU A 32 17.75 -9.04 -9.03
N LEU A 33 18.00 -10.01 -9.90
CA LEU A 33 19.33 -10.59 -10.09
C LEU A 33 20.28 -9.59 -10.76
N GLY A 34 19.78 -8.77 -11.69
CA GLY A 34 20.53 -7.69 -12.33
C GLY A 34 20.84 -6.50 -11.41
N LEU A 35 19.96 -6.21 -10.44
CA LEU A 35 20.12 -5.12 -9.47
C LEU A 35 20.70 -5.57 -8.12
N ALA A 36 21.32 -6.75 -8.04
CA ALA A 36 21.86 -7.31 -6.79
C ALA A 36 22.85 -6.38 -6.04
N ASN A 37 23.49 -5.44 -6.74
CA ASN A 37 24.43 -4.47 -6.17
C ASN A 37 23.81 -3.14 -5.71
N VAL A 38 22.50 -2.92 -5.88
CA VAL A 38 21.84 -1.67 -5.45
C VAL A 38 21.29 -1.84 -4.02
N GLN A 39 21.88 -1.12 -3.06
CA GLN A 39 21.35 -0.99 -1.70
C GLN A 39 20.17 -0.01 -1.72
N GLY A 40 18.94 -0.50 -1.56
CA GLY A 40 17.71 0.31 -1.54
C GLY A 40 16.45 -0.43 -1.96
N LEU A 41 16.57 -1.49 -2.78
CA LEU A 41 15.45 -2.32 -3.24
C LEU A 41 15.25 -3.58 -2.38
N SER A 42 15.41 -3.45 -1.06
CA SER A 42 15.30 -4.56 -0.09
C SER A 42 13.93 -5.26 -0.11
N VAL A 43 12.88 -4.57 -0.56
CA VAL A 43 11.53 -5.14 -0.75
C VAL A 43 11.49 -6.16 -1.89
N LEU A 44 12.35 -6.02 -2.91
CA LEU A 44 12.53 -7.05 -3.93
C LEU A 44 13.24 -8.29 -3.33
N ARG A 45 14.11 -8.10 -2.33
CA ARG A 45 14.78 -9.21 -1.62
C ARG A 45 13.85 -9.98 -0.68
N SER A 46 12.76 -9.39 -0.15
CA SER A 46 11.75 -10.16 0.59
C SER A 46 10.93 -11.09 -0.32
N PHE A 47 10.87 -10.84 -1.63
CA PHE A 47 10.45 -11.89 -2.59
C PHE A 47 11.47 -13.03 -2.70
N ARG A 48 12.73 -12.87 -2.28
CA ARG A 48 13.67 -13.99 -2.07
C ARG A 48 13.41 -14.78 -0.80
N LEU A 49 12.83 -14.23 0.27
CA LEU A 49 12.45 -15.02 1.47
C LEU A 49 11.30 -16.00 1.18
N VAL A 50 10.55 -15.77 0.11
CA VAL A 50 9.64 -16.77 -0.51
C VAL A 50 10.43 -17.91 -1.20
N ARG A 51 11.76 -17.83 -1.27
CA ARG A 51 12.66 -18.74 -2.00
C ARG A 51 13.89 -19.24 -1.22
N GLU A 52 14.37 -18.56 -0.17
CA GLU A 52 15.58 -18.95 0.56
C GLU A 52 15.29 -19.94 1.68
N ALA A 53 15.27 -21.23 1.32
CA ALA A 53 15.77 -22.28 2.20
C ALA A 53 16.97 -22.94 1.49
N PRO A 54 18.15 -23.01 2.14
CA PRO A 54 19.34 -23.63 1.56
C PRO A 54 19.19 -25.16 1.60
N GLY A 55 18.87 -25.76 0.47
CA GLY A 55 18.83 -27.22 0.31
C GLY A 55 18.74 -27.64 -1.16
N PRO A 56 19.67 -28.46 -1.68
CA PRO A 56 19.62 -28.96 -3.05
C PRO A 56 18.56 -30.06 -3.14
N GLY A 57 17.29 -29.69 -3.26
CA GLY A 57 16.22 -30.71 -3.28
C GLY A 57 14.79 -30.27 -3.53
N LEU A 58 14.41 -29.00 -3.32
CA LEU A 58 12.99 -28.59 -3.51
C LEU A 58 12.89 -27.14 -4.03
N ARG A 59 13.22 -26.92 -5.30
CA ARG A 59 13.14 -25.61 -5.98
C ARG A 59 11.71 -25.22 -6.38
N GLU A 60 10.75 -25.19 -5.46
CA GLU A 60 9.37 -24.75 -5.81
C GLU A 60 8.55 -24.14 -4.64
N GLY A 61 9.15 -23.58 -3.58
CA GLY A 61 8.43 -23.20 -2.35
C GLY A 61 7.35 -22.11 -2.49
N GLY A 62 7.60 -20.99 -3.17
CA GLY A 62 6.64 -19.90 -3.27
C GLY A 62 5.59 -20.05 -4.38
N LEU A 63 6.04 -20.40 -5.59
CA LEU A 63 5.17 -20.58 -6.76
C LEU A 63 4.25 -21.80 -6.64
N ARG A 64 4.57 -22.77 -5.78
CA ARG A 64 3.65 -23.87 -5.46
C ARG A 64 2.44 -23.38 -4.69
N VAL A 65 2.50 -22.39 -3.80
CA VAL A 65 1.29 -21.97 -3.04
C VAL A 65 0.20 -21.41 -3.96
N PHE A 66 0.55 -20.60 -4.97
CA PHE A 66 -0.41 -20.12 -5.97
C PHE A 66 -0.74 -21.14 -7.08
N LYS A 67 0.15 -22.08 -7.41
CA LYS A 67 -0.24 -23.23 -8.26
C LYS A 67 -1.12 -24.24 -7.52
N LEU A 68 -0.96 -24.41 -6.21
CA LEU A 68 -1.86 -25.15 -5.31
C LEU A 68 -3.16 -24.36 -5.05
N ALA A 69 -3.15 -23.02 -5.14
CA ALA A 69 -4.38 -22.22 -5.15
C ALA A 69 -5.31 -22.62 -6.30
N LYS A 70 -4.75 -23.05 -7.42
CA LYS A 70 -5.51 -23.55 -8.56
C LYS A 70 -6.17 -24.90 -8.27
N SER A 71 -5.58 -25.72 -7.40
CA SER A 71 -6.17 -27.01 -6.98
C SER A 71 -7.09 -26.87 -5.77
N TRP A 72 -7.04 -25.75 -5.03
CA TRP A 72 -7.89 -25.48 -3.88
C TRP A 72 -9.05 -24.55 -4.26
N PRO A 73 -10.30 -25.06 -4.38
CA PRO A 73 -11.44 -24.28 -4.85
C PRO A 73 -11.70 -23.02 -4.00
N THR A 74 -11.38 -23.07 -2.71
CA THR A 74 -11.52 -21.95 -1.78
C THR A 74 -10.65 -20.74 -2.13
N LEU A 75 -9.40 -20.95 -2.56
CA LEU A 75 -8.48 -19.84 -2.84
C LEU A 75 -8.77 -19.19 -4.22
N ASN A 76 -9.18 -19.99 -5.21
CA ASN A 76 -9.68 -19.47 -6.48
C ASN A 76 -10.97 -18.66 -6.31
N MET A 77 -11.85 -19.08 -5.38
CA MET A 77 -13.04 -18.30 -5.02
C MET A 77 -12.67 -16.97 -4.36
N LEU A 78 -11.69 -16.93 -3.45
CA LEU A 78 -11.21 -15.69 -2.84
C LEU A 78 -10.68 -14.70 -3.87
N ILE A 79 -9.84 -15.16 -4.81
CA ILE A 79 -9.29 -14.32 -5.88
C ILE A 79 -10.42 -13.75 -6.76
N LYS A 80 -11.43 -14.58 -7.08
CA LYS A 80 -12.60 -14.15 -7.85
C LYS A 80 -13.45 -13.13 -7.11
N ILE A 81 -13.60 -13.27 -5.78
CA ILE A 81 -14.28 -12.28 -4.94
C ILE A 81 -13.53 -10.95 -4.97
N ILE A 82 -12.22 -10.96 -4.76
CA ILE A 82 -11.41 -9.73 -4.80
C ILE A 82 -11.51 -9.06 -6.18
N GLY A 83 -11.36 -9.83 -7.27
CA GLY A 83 -11.45 -9.29 -8.63
C GLY A 83 -12.83 -8.71 -8.96
N ASN A 84 -13.91 -9.42 -8.60
CA ASN A 84 -15.27 -8.92 -8.81
C ASN A 84 -15.57 -7.69 -7.94
N SER A 85 -15.08 -7.66 -6.70
CA SER A 85 -15.24 -6.50 -5.82
C SER A 85 -14.49 -5.28 -6.34
N VAL A 86 -13.27 -5.44 -6.87
CA VAL A 86 -12.53 -4.32 -7.47
C VAL A 86 -13.22 -3.80 -8.74
N GLY A 87 -13.79 -4.68 -9.56
CA GLY A 87 -14.54 -4.28 -10.76
C GLY A 87 -15.88 -3.60 -10.45
N ALA A 88 -16.64 -4.11 -9.48
CA ALA A 88 -17.95 -3.58 -9.11
C ALA A 88 -17.86 -2.32 -8.23
N LEU A 89 -16.84 -2.23 -7.37
CA LEU A 89 -16.64 -1.12 -6.43
C LEU A 89 -15.60 -0.10 -6.92
N GLY A 90 -15.01 -0.29 -8.10
CA GLY A 90 -13.92 0.56 -8.59
C GLY A 90 -14.26 2.05 -8.62
N ASN A 91 -15.50 2.39 -8.98
CA ASN A 91 -15.98 3.78 -8.95
C ASN A 91 -16.05 4.34 -7.52
N LEU A 92 -16.51 3.55 -6.54
CA LEU A 92 -16.55 3.96 -5.13
C LEU A 92 -15.13 4.10 -4.56
N THR A 93 -14.24 3.16 -4.86
CA THR A 93 -12.83 3.23 -4.46
C THR A 93 -12.13 4.46 -5.04
N LEU A 94 -12.45 4.84 -6.27
CA LEU A 94 -11.91 6.04 -6.90
C LEU A 94 -12.39 7.32 -6.19
N VAL A 95 -13.68 7.39 -5.86
CA VAL A 95 -14.25 8.52 -5.09
C VAL A 95 -13.58 8.62 -3.72
N LEU A 96 -13.45 7.52 -2.98
CA LEU A 96 -12.75 7.48 -1.69
C LEU A 96 -11.30 7.95 -1.83
N ALA A 97 -10.58 7.50 -2.87
CA ALA A 97 -9.20 7.89 -3.12
C ALA A 97 -9.07 9.42 -3.37
N ILE A 98 -9.99 10.01 -4.11
CA ILE A 98 -10.03 11.48 -4.33
C ILE A 98 -10.27 12.21 -3.01
N ILE A 99 -11.21 11.74 -2.20
CA ILE A 99 -11.54 12.37 -0.90
C ILE A 99 -10.34 12.33 0.04
N VAL A 100 -9.69 11.17 0.16
CA VAL A 100 -8.46 11.02 0.96
C VAL A 100 -7.36 11.94 0.46
N PHE A 101 -7.19 12.05 -0.86
CA PHE A 101 -6.20 12.95 -1.46
C PHE A 101 -6.49 14.42 -1.11
N ILE A 102 -7.73 14.87 -1.26
CA ILE A 102 -8.14 16.25 -0.93
C ILE A 102 -7.85 16.55 0.53
N PHE A 103 -8.26 15.67 1.45
CA PHE A 103 -8.03 15.89 2.88
C PHE A 103 -6.55 15.86 3.27
N ALA A 104 -5.73 15.02 2.62
CA ALA A 104 -4.29 15.01 2.84
C ALA A 104 -3.65 16.35 2.41
N VAL A 105 -4.07 16.90 1.27
CA VAL A 105 -3.58 18.22 0.81
C VAL A 105 -4.06 19.34 1.73
N VAL A 106 -5.34 19.33 2.13
CA VAL A 106 -5.91 20.33 3.05
C VAL A 106 -5.21 20.29 4.41
N GLY A 107 -5.03 19.10 4.99
CA GLY A 107 -4.36 18.93 6.28
C GLY A 107 -2.90 19.41 6.23
N MET A 108 -2.17 19.08 5.16
CA MET A 108 -0.81 19.56 4.94
C MET A 108 -0.74 21.09 4.83
N GLN A 109 -1.65 21.70 4.07
CA GLN A 109 -1.65 23.15 3.86
C GLN A 109 -2.02 23.94 5.13
N LEU A 110 -2.99 23.44 5.90
CA LEU A 110 -3.47 24.11 7.11
C LEU A 110 -2.53 23.91 8.30
N PHE A 111 -2.05 22.68 8.51
CA PHE A 111 -1.33 22.31 9.73
C PHE A 111 0.17 22.08 9.53
N GLY A 112 0.64 21.88 8.29
CA GLY A 112 2.02 21.48 8.03
C GLY A 112 3.08 22.47 8.51
N LYS A 113 2.81 23.78 8.42
CA LYS A 113 3.71 24.81 8.97
C LYS A 113 3.73 24.80 10.50
N SER A 114 2.56 24.74 11.12
CA SER A 114 2.42 24.74 12.57
C SER A 114 3.12 23.52 13.20
N TYR A 115 3.03 22.34 12.58
CA TYR A 115 3.74 21.13 13.06
C TYR A 115 5.26 21.30 13.09
N LYS A 116 5.84 22.13 12.22
CA LYS A 116 7.27 22.42 12.20
C LYS A 116 7.66 23.48 13.24
N GLU A 117 6.85 24.53 13.36
CA GLU A 117 7.13 25.66 14.26
C GLU A 117 6.90 25.32 15.73
N CYS A 118 5.88 24.50 16.03
CA CYS A 118 5.47 24.13 17.39
C CYS A 118 5.90 22.71 17.80
N VAL A 119 6.91 22.13 17.15
CA VAL A 119 7.28 20.71 17.35
C VAL A 119 7.65 20.36 18.80
N CYS A 120 8.28 21.30 19.52
CA CYS A 120 8.67 21.15 20.92
C CYS A 120 7.49 21.04 21.90
N LYS A 121 6.25 21.34 21.46
CA LYS A 121 5.06 21.13 22.30
C LYS A 121 4.60 19.67 22.33
N ILE A 122 4.90 18.93 21.26
CA ILE A 122 4.44 17.56 21.05
C ILE A 122 5.54 16.55 21.40
N ALA A 123 6.80 16.89 21.08
CA ALA A 123 7.94 15.99 21.17
C ALA A 123 9.03 16.58 22.10
N ALA A 124 9.47 15.79 23.08
CA ALA A 124 10.45 16.20 24.08
C ALA A 124 11.85 16.45 23.49
N ASP A 125 12.17 15.80 22.37
CA ASP A 125 13.42 15.95 21.61
C ASP A 125 13.33 17.04 20.53
N CYS A 126 12.21 17.78 20.46
CA CYS A 126 11.95 18.81 19.44
C CYS A 126 12.16 18.30 18.01
N SER A 127 11.96 17.01 17.77
CA SER A 127 11.99 16.42 16.43
C SER A 127 10.58 16.11 15.94
N LEU A 128 10.38 16.01 14.63
CA LEU A 128 9.05 15.74 14.09
C LEU A 128 8.57 14.35 14.53
N PRO A 129 7.37 14.26 15.15
CA PRO A 129 6.83 12.98 15.61
C PRO A 129 6.49 12.09 14.42
N ARG A 130 6.43 10.77 14.63
CA ARG A 130 6.15 9.77 13.58
C ARG A 130 4.89 10.08 12.76
N TRP A 131 3.89 10.69 13.38
CA TRP A 131 2.65 11.12 12.75
C TRP A 131 2.60 12.65 12.73
N HIS A 132 2.88 13.25 11.57
CA HIS A 132 2.85 14.70 11.40
C HIS A 132 2.22 15.11 10.07
N MET A 133 1.70 16.34 9.97
CA MET A 133 1.15 16.88 8.71
C MET A 133 2.12 17.77 7.92
N HIS A 134 3.43 17.73 8.19
CA HIS A 134 4.41 18.53 7.45
C HIS A 134 4.52 18.13 5.96
N ASP A 135 4.55 16.83 5.66
CA ASP A 135 4.68 16.32 4.29
C ASP A 135 3.38 15.67 3.81
N PHE A 136 3.20 15.64 2.49
CA PHE A 136 2.02 15.05 1.85
C PHE A 136 1.81 13.58 2.24
N PHE A 137 2.86 12.75 2.19
CA PHE A 137 2.74 11.31 2.48
C PHE A 137 2.38 11.05 3.95
N HIS A 138 2.99 11.78 4.89
CA HIS A 138 2.65 11.66 6.31
C HIS A 138 1.24 12.18 6.61
N SER A 139 0.80 13.26 5.96
CA SER A 139 -0.58 13.74 6.06
C SER A 139 -1.58 12.73 5.49
N PHE A 140 -1.27 12.12 4.34
CA PHE A 140 -2.06 11.02 3.75
C PHE A 140 -2.19 9.83 4.73
N LEU A 141 -1.09 9.42 5.36
CA LEU A 141 -1.11 8.34 6.34
C LEU A 141 -1.97 8.68 7.58
N ILE A 142 -1.98 9.93 8.03
CA ILE A 142 -2.87 10.37 9.11
C ILE A 142 -4.34 10.29 8.69
N VAL A 143 -4.69 10.78 7.49
CA VAL A 143 -6.07 10.67 6.99
C VAL A 143 -6.49 9.21 6.89
N PHE A 144 -5.62 8.34 6.36
CA PHE A 144 -5.88 6.90 6.33
C PHE A 144 -6.09 6.32 7.73
N ARG A 145 -5.26 6.71 8.70
CA ARG A 145 -5.38 6.27 10.10
C ARG A 145 -6.71 6.72 10.74
N ILE A 146 -7.18 7.93 10.43
CA ILE A 146 -8.50 8.43 10.87
C ILE A 146 -9.63 7.54 10.33
N LEU A 147 -9.56 7.15 9.06
CA LEU A 147 -10.55 6.23 8.45
C LEU A 147 -10.52 4.82 9.06
N CYS A 148 -9.35 4.37 9.55
CA CYS A 148 -9.25 3.13 10.32
C CYS A 148 -9.84 3.23 11.74
N GLY A 149 -10.29 4.42 12.17
CA GLY A 149 -10.91 4.65 13.48
C GLY A 149 -9.96 5.17 14.56
N GLU A 150 -8.67 5.35 14.26
CA GLU A 150 -7.65 5.81 15.22
C GLU A 150 -7.36 7.32 15.07
N TRP A 151 -8.37 8.15 15.30
CA TRP A 151 -8.29 9.60 15.08
C TRP A 151 -7.94 10.41 16.34
N ILE A 152 -8.20 9.87 17.54
CA ILE A 152 -8.08 10.62 18.80
C ILE A 152 -6.62 11.00 19.09
N GLU A 153 -5.67 10.07 18.98
CA GLU A 153 -4.24 10.34 19.27
C GLU A 153 -3.68 11.46 18.39
N THR A 154 -3.90 11.37 17.08
CA THR A 154 -3.40 12.36 16.11
C THR A 154 -4.13 13.71 16.22
N MET A 155 -5.37 13.70 16.73
CA MET A 155 -6.12 14.92 17.01
C MET A 155 -5.54 15.69 18.20
N TRP A 156 -5.14 15.02 19.28
CA TRP A 156 -4.51 15.69 20.43
C TRP A 156 -3.24 16.43 20.01
N ASP A 157 -2.38 15.79 19.22
CA ASP A 157 -1.16 16.41 18.68
C ASP A 157 -1.49 17.63 17.81
N CYS A 158 -2.53 17.55 16.97
CA CYS A 158 -2.96 18.68 16.15
C CYS A 158 -3.44 19.85 17.02
N MET A 159 -4.28 19.58 18.04
CA MET A 159 -4.88 20.59 18.89
C MET A 159 -3.83 21.41 19.65
N GLU A 160 -2.76 20.76 20.10
CA GLU A 160 -1.65 21.41 20.82
C GLU A 160 -0.82 22.35 19.91
N VAL A 161 -0.78 22.03 18.62
CA VAL A 161 0.04 22.70 17.61
C VAL A 161 -0.68 23.87 16.93
N ALA A 162 -1.89 23.63 16.44
CA ALA A 162 -2.62 24.54 15.55
C ALA A 162 -3.92 25.09 16.16
N GLY A 163 -4.28 24.62 17.36
CA GLY A 163 -5.44 25.07 18.10
C GLY A 163 -6.67 24.18 17.93
N GLN A 164 -7.54 24.22 18.95
CA GLN A 164 -8.65 23.27 19.11
C GLN A 164 -9.70 23.36 18.00
N ALA A 165 -10.12 24.58 17.63
CA ALA A 165 -11.23 24.79 16.70
C ALA A 165 -10.94 24.25 15.28
N MET A 166 -9.75 24.56 14.73
CA MET A 166 -9.38 24.14 13.38
C MET A 166 -9.12 22.63 13.30
N CYS A 167 -8.45 22.05 14.29
CA CYS A 167 -8.19 20.62 14.30
C CYS A 167 -9.49 19.79 14.47
N LEU A 168 -10.38 20.17 15.39
CA LEU A 168 -11.65 19.48 15.59
C LEU A 168 -12.53 19.54 14.34
N THR A 169 -12.63 20.70 13.69
CA THR A 169 -13.46 20.85 12.49
C THR A 169 -12.95 19.97 11.35
N VAL A 170 -11.65 19.97 11.07
CA VAL A 170 -11.08 19.14 9.99
C VAL A 170 -11.17 17.66 10.32
N PHE A 171 -10.82 17.22 11.53
CA PHE A 171 -10.81 15.80 11.88
C PHE A 171 -12.22 15.20 11.91
N LEU A 172 -13.21 15.92 12.45
CA LEU A 172 -14.60 15.46 12.44
C LEU A 172 -15.16 15.46 11.01
N MET A 173 -14.81 16.43 10.18
CA MET A 173 -15.22 16.45 8.77
C MET A 173 -14.65 15.24 8.01
N VAL A 174 -13.37 14.92 8.21
CA VAL A 174 -12.73 13.74 7.62
C VAL A 174 -13.42 12.46 8.09
N MET A 175 -13.71 12.33 9.39
CA MET A 175 -14.36 11.15 9.95
C MET A 175 -15.78 10.97 9.40
N VAL A 176 -16.59 12.04 9.36
CA VAL A 176 -17.98 11.97 8.91
C VAL A 176 -18.05 11.72 7.41
N ILE A 177 -17.29 12.47 6.60
CA ILE A 177 -17.33 12.33 5.14
C ILE A 177 -16.67 11.01 4.72
N GLY A 178 -15.55 10.66 5.34
CA GLY A 178 -14.79 9.46 5.01
C GLY A 178 -15.48 8.15 5.38
N ASN A 179 -16.23 8.11 6.48
CA ASN A 179 -17.00 6.93 6.89
C ASN A 179 -18.39 6.85 6.22
N LEU A 180 -18.87 7.95 5.64
CA LEU A 180 -20.13 7.97 4.88
C LEU A 180 -19.98 7.36 3.48
N VAL A 181 -18.77 7.46 2.91
CA VAL A 181 -18.40 6.94 1.58
C VAL A 181 -18.00 5.48 1.67
#